data_AF-A0A0U4MUS3-F1
#
_entry.id   AF-A0A0U4MUS3-F1
#
_cell.length_a   1.000
_cell.length_b   1.000
_cell.length_c   1.000
_cell.angle_alpha   90.00
_cell.angle_beta   90.00
_cell.angle_gamma   90.00
#
_symmetry.space_group_name_H-M   'P 1'
#
loop_
_entity.id
_entity.type
_entity.pdbx_description
1 polymer ?
#
loop_
_entity_poly.entity_id
_entity_poly.type
_entity_poly.pdbx_seq_one_letter_code
_entity_poly.pdbx_strand_id
1 'polypeptide(L)'
;TRALSLSRLAYDMESLVSPILAAALLTVVSFHSLFAGTVVGFLCSAALVMTVSLPKSPAVEVTGSVYKKTFRGISIYLRTPRLLGLLALNFAAAAASSMVIVNTVVYVESKLGRSSSDVSLGLAAFGCGSMLMALILPKLLDRRPDRPAMLLGASVMTVGLGFGTVVAAAGGRFEWPAFLATWFVIGLGYSMTLTPSGRLLRRSAGSTDRPA
;
A
#
# COMPACT_ATOMS: atom_id res chain seq x y z
N THR A 1 -22.11 -18.46 -5.20
CA THR A 1 -22.63 -17.33 -4.38
C THR A 1 -22.16 -17.36 -2.93
N ARG A 2 -22.16 -18.50 -2.20
CA ARG A 2 -21.58 -18.58 -0.83
C ARG A 2 -20.03 -18.55 -0.76
N ALA A 3 -19.35 -19.08 -1.78
CA ALA A 3 -17.87 -19.09 -1.82
C ALA A 3 -17.27 -17.68 -1.96
N LEU A 4 -17.93 -16.79 -2.71
CA LEU A 4 -17.49 -15.40 -2.89
C LEU A 4 -17.72 -14.54 -1.65
N SER A 5 -18.77 -14.81 -0.86
CA SER A 5 -19.01 -14.12 0.41
C SER A 5 -18.05 -14.59 1.50
N LEU A 6 -17.73 -15.89 1.56
CA LEU A 6 -16.72 -16.44 2.48
C LEU A 6 -15.31 -15.93 2.16
N SER A 7 -14.93 -15.85 0.88
CA SER A 7 -13.64 -15.29 0.48
C SER A 7 -13.52 -13.80 0.81
N ARG A 8 -14.62 -13.03 0.68
CA ARG A 8 -14.66 -11.62 1.11
C ARG A 8 -14.51 -11.48 2.63
N LEU A 9 -15.22 -12.29 3.40
CA LEU A 9 -15.11 -12.30 4.86
C LEU A 9 -13.70 -12.68 5.32
N ALA A 10 -13.07 -13.66 4.67
CA ALA A 10 -11.70 -14.04 4.97
C ALA A 10 -10.72 -12.89 4.68
N TYR A 11 -10.86 -12.22 3.52
CA TYR A 11 -10.04 -11.05 3.16
C TYR A 11 -10.22 -9.87 4.12
N ASP A 12 -11.47 -9.56 4.49
CA ASP A 12 -11.78 -8.45 5.39
C ASP A 12 -11.30 -8.75 6.82
N MET A 13 -11.39 -10.01 7.27
CA MET A 13 -10.85 -10.43 8.57
C MET A 13 -9.32 -10.43 8.58
N GLU A 14 -8.65 -10.95 7.56
CA GLU A 14 -7.19 -10.96 7.49
C GLU A 14 -6.61 -9.54 7.52
N SER A 15 -7.21 -8.62 6.75
CA SER A 15 -6.76 -7.23 6.69
C SER A 15 -6.89 -6.47 8.02
N LEU A 16 -7.82 -6.87 8.90
CA LEU A 16 -8.05 -6.24 10.20
C LEU A 16 -7.35 -6.98 11.35
N VAL A 17 -7.30 -8.31 11.28
CA VAL A 17 -6.79 -9.18 12.34
C VAL A 17 -5.25 -9.24 12.29
N SER A 18 -4.64 -9.22 11.10
CA SER A 18 -3.17 -9.29 10.99
C SER A 18 -2.44 -8.11 11.67
N PRO A 19 -2.84 -6.84 11.48
CA PRO A 19 -2.20 -5.73 12.18
C PRO A 19 -2.37 -5.77 13.70
N ILE A 20 -3.54 -6.19 14.19
CA ILE A 20 -3.85 -6.26 15.62
C ILE A 20 -3.07 -7.40 16.29
N LEU A 21 -3.02 -8.57 15.66
CA LEU A 21 -2.23 -9.69 16.16
C LEU A 21 -0.73 -9.39 16.16
N ALA A 22 -0.22 -8.73 15.12
CA ALA A 22 1.19 -8.32 15.06
C ALA A 22 1.53 -7.33 16.19
N ALA A 23 0.68 -6.33 16.42
CA ALA A 23 0.85 -5.38 17.52
C ALA A 23 0.76 -6.05 18.90
N ALA A 24 -0.17 -6.99 19.08
CA ALA A 24 -0.29 -7.77 20.31
C ALA A 24 0.92 -8.67 20.55
N LEU A 25 1.42 -9.35 19.52
CA LEU A 25 2.62 -10.20 19.63
C LEU A 25 3.85 -9.42 20.05
N LEU A 26 4.03 -8.20 19.55
CA LEU A 26 5.16 -7.33 19.92
C LEU A 26 5.17 -6.94 21.41
N THR A 27 4.04 -7.07 22.12
CA THR A 27 4.02 -6.83 23.58
C THR A 27 4.59 -8.00 24.39
N VAL A 28 4.70 -9.19 23.79
CA VAL A 28 5.09 -10.43 24.50
C VAL A 28 6.35 -11.08 23.91
N VAL A 29 6.72 -10.74 22.67
CA VAL A 29 7.78 -11.40 21.90
C VAL A 29 8.81 -10.39 21.38
N SER A 30 10.10 -10.67 21.59
CA SER A 30 11.22 -9.86 21.08
C SER A 30 11.27 -9.87 19.54
N PHE A 31 11.70 -8.76 18.94
CA PHE A 31 11.78 -8.57 17.48
C PHE A 31 12.55 -9.70 16.75
N HIS A 32 13.58 -10.25 17.39
CA HIS A 32 14.37 -11.37 16.85
C HIS A 32 13.56 -12.67 16.74
N SER A 33 12.67 -12.94 17.71
CA SER A 33 11.80 -14.11 17.70
C SER A 33 10.67 -13.98 16.67
N LEU A 34 10.23 -12.75 16.37
CA LEU A 34 9.29 -12.47 15.27
C LEU A 34 9.91 -12.83 13.90
N PHE A 35 11.18 -12.48 13.72
CA PHE A 35 11.96 -12.86 12.53
C PHE A 35 12.12 -14.37 12.40
N ALA A 36 12.50 -15.06 13.50
CA ALA A 36 12.61 -16.52 13.49
C ALA A 36 11.27 -17.21 13.16
N GLY A 37 10.15 -16.70 13.69
CA GLY A 37 8.81 -17.18 13.34
C GLY A 37 8.47 -16.98 11.85
N THR A 38 8.90 -15.87 11.26
CA THR A 38 8.71 -15.60 9.82
C THR A 38 9.50 -16.60 8.96
N VAL A 39 10.71 -16.96 9.36
CA VAL A 39 11.51 -17.99 8.68
C VAL A 39 10.79 -19.34 8.70
N VAL A 40 10.28 -19.76 9.86
CA VAL A 40 9.51 -21.00 9.97
C VAL A 40 8.24 -20.95 9.11
N GLY A 41 7.52 -19.83 9.11
CA GLY A 41 6.34 -19.61 8.26
C GLY A 41 6.66 -19.71 6.77
N PHE A 42 7.80 -19.18 6.33
CA PHE A 42 8.27 -19.33 4.95
C PHE A 42 8.63 -20.78 4.61
N LEU A 43 9.28 -21.51 5.51
CA LEU A 43 9.59 -22.93 5.31
C LEU A 43 8.32 -23.78 5.20
N CYS A 44 7.32 -23.53 6.06
CA CYS A 44 6.02 -24.19 5.96
C CYS A 44 5.30 -23.85 4.65
N SER A 45 5.32 -22.58 4.23
CA SER A 45 4.73 -22.16 2.95
C SER A 45 5.44 -22.81 1.76
N ALA A 46 6.77 -22.92 1.78
CA ALA A 46 7.55 -23.60 0.76
C ALA A 46 7.20 -25.10 0.69
N ALA A 47 7.07 -25.76 1.84
CA ALA A 47 6.65 -27.16 1.93
C ALA A 47 5.22 -27.36 1.39
N LEU A 48 4.29 -26.44 1.68
CA LEU A 48 2.93 -26.45 1.13
C LEU A 48 2.93 -26.26 -0.39
N VAL A 49 3.74 -25.33 -0.92
CA VAL A 49 3.87 -25.12 -2.36
C VAL A 49 4.45 -26.37 -3.06
N MET A 50 5.42 -27.05 -2.44
CA MET A 50 5.98 -28.29 -2.99
C MET A 50 4.99 -29.46 -3.01
N THR A 51 3.98 -29.46 -2.14
CA THR A 51 2.95 -30.52 -2.09
C THR A 51 1.77 -30.25 -3.02
N VAL A 52 1.60 -29.01 -3.50
CA VAL A 52 0.52 -28.67 -4.45
C VAL A 52 0.91 -29.06 -5.87
N SER A 53 0.22 -30.05 -6.41
CA SER A 53 0.26 -30.37 -7.83
C SER A 53 -0.59 -29.36 -8.61
N LEU A 54 0.07 -28.37 -9.21
CA LEU A 54 -0.59 -27.41 -10.11
C LEU A 54 -1.03 -28.12 -11.40
N PRO A 55 -2.32 -28.08 -11.78
CA PRO A 55 -2.76 -28.64 -13.06
C PRO A 55 -2.07 -27.87 -14.20
N LYS A 56 -1.58 -28.61 -15.21
CA LYS A 56 -0.95 -28.01 -16.39
C LYS A 56 -1.93 -27.05 -17.05
N SER A 57 -1.63 -25.76 -16.97
CA SER A 57 -2.37 -24.72 -17.69
C SER A 57 -2.20 -24.96 -19.19
N PRO A 58 -3.27 -24.92 -20.00
CA PRO A 58 -3.18 -24.95 -21.46
C PRO A 58 -2.61 -23.62 -21.93
N ALA A 59 -1.31 -23.41 -21.75
CA ALA A 59 -0.62 -22.24 -22.23
C ALA A 59 -0.64 -22.31 -23.76
N VAL A 60 -1.36 -21.37 -24.39
CA VAL A 60 -1.33 -21.17 -25.83
C VAL A 60 0.08 -20.73 -26.21
N GLU A 61 0.75 -21.48 -27.09
CA GLU A 61 2.06 -21.11 -27.61
C GLU A 61 1.96 -19.79 -28.38
N VAL A 62 2.37 -18.69 -27.73
CA VAL A 62 2.51 -17.41 -28.41
C VAL A 62 3.73 -17.50 -29.32
N THR A 63 3.54 -17.45 -30.63
CA THR A 63 4.62 -17.41 -31.63
C THR A 63 5.23 -16.00 -31.70
N GLY A 64 6.57 -15.90 -31.62
CA GLY A 64 7.32 -14.63 -31.71
C GLY A 64 8.66 -14.60 -30.96
N SER A 65 9.46 -13.55 -31.19
CA SER A 65 10.76 -13.29 -30.53
C SER A 65 10.64 -13.19 -29.00
N VAL A 66 11.63 -13.74 -28.28
CA VAL A 66 11.72 -13.73 -26.80
C VAL A 66 11.55 -12.32 -26.23
N TYR A 67 12.17 -11.31 -26.85
CA TYR A 67 12.03 -9.91 -26.42
C TYR A 67 10.61 -9.38 -26.58
N LYS A 68 9.92 -9.74 -27.68
CA LYS A 68 8.50 -9.40 -27.84
C LYS A 68 7.64 -10.11 -26.81
N LYS A 69 7.97 -11.33 -26.38
CA LYS A 69 7.24 -12.03 -25.31
C LYS A 69 7.41 -11.34 -23.95
N THR A 70 8.63 -10.98 -23.59
CA THR A 70 8.94 -10.33 -22.29
C THR A 70 8.31 -8.95 -22.17
N PHE A 71 8.35 -8.13 -23.23
CA PHE A 71 7.88 -6.73 -23.17
C PHE A 71 6.43 -6.54 -23.62
N ARG A 72 5.73 -7.59 -24.10
CA ARG A 72 4.33 -7.46 -24.57
C ARG A 72 3.38 -7.02 -23.46
N GLY A 73 3.51 -7.58 -22.25
CA GLY A 73 2.69 -7.18 -21.10
C GLY A 73 2.87 -5.71 -20.72
N ILE A 74 4.12 -5.25 -20.64
CA ILE A 74 4.46 -3.84 -20.37
C ILE A 74 3.94 -2.93 -21.50
N SER A 75 4.09 -3.33 -22.75
CA SER A 75 3.61 -2.55 -23.90
C SER A 75 2.10 -2.39 -23.90
N ILE A 76 1.35 -3.47 -23.60
CA ILE A 76 -0.12 -3.42 -23.46
C ILE A 76 -0.52 -2.51 -22.29
N TYR A 77 0.18 -2.64 -21.16
CA TYR A 77 -0.06 -1.81 -19.97
C TYR A 77 0.17 -0.32 -20.26
N LEU A 78 1.30 0.02 -20.88
CA LEU A 78 1.65 1.40 -21.23
C LEU A 78 0.80 1.98 -22.37
N ARG A 79 0.27 1.16 -23.28
CA ARG A 79 -0.62 1.63 -24.36
C ARG A 79 -2.05 1.86 -23.90
N THR A 80 -2.42 1.36 -22.72
CA THR A 80 -3.77 1.51 -22.19
C THR A 80 -3.83 2.77 -21.31
N PRO A 81 -4.50 3.86 -21.74
CA PRO A 81 -4.46 5.15 -21.05
C PRO A 81 -5.01 5.09 -19.61
N ARG A 82 -5.93 4.17 -19.33
CA ARG A 82 -6.45 3.93 -17.98
C ARG A 82 -5.42 3.28 -17.05
N LEU A 83 -4.57 2.40 -17.57
CA LEU A 83 -3.51 1.74 -16.80
C LEU A 83 -2.33 2.69 -16.57
N LEU A 84 -2.02 3.57 -17.54
CA LEU A 84 -1.10 4.69 -17.31
C LEU A 84 -1.58 5.62 -16.20
N GLY A 85 -2.87 5.95 -16.14
CA GLY A 85 -3.43 6.74 -15.04
C GLY A 85 -3.27 6.05 -13.68
N LEU A 86 -3.45 4.73 -13.63
CA LEU A 86 -3.21 3.94 -12.43
C LEU A 86 -1.72 3.89 -12.06
N LEU A 87 -0.83 3.80 -13.04
CA LEU A 87 0.61 3.85 -12.84
C LEU A 87 1.03 5.18 -12.20
N ALA A 88 0.51 6.30 -12.71
CA ALA A 88 0.78 7.63 -12.15
C ALA A 88 0.31 7.75 -10.70
N LEU A 89 -0.87 7.21 -10.37
CA LEU A 89 -1.40 7.20 -9.01
C LEU A 89 -0.54 6.33 -8.06
N ASN A 90 -0.12 5.15 -8.51
CA ASN A 90 0.78 4.30 -7.76
C ASN A 90 2.17 4.94 -7.59
N PHE A 91 2.67 5.63 -8.62
CA PHE A 91 3.93 6.37 -8.55
C PHE A 91 3.84 7.50 -7.53
N ALA A 92 2.75 8.26 -7.52
CA ALA A 92 2.52 9.31 -6.52
C ALA A 92 2.45 8.73 -5.09
N ALA A 93 1.73 7.62 -4.89
CA ALA A 93 1.66 6.94 -3.60
C ALA A 93 3.03 6.43 -3.16
N ALA A 94 3.81 5.83 -4.06
CA ALA A 94 5.15 5.33 -3.81
C ALA A 94 6.12 6.46 -3.43
N ALA A 95 6.07 7.59 -4.14
CA ALA A 95 6.87 8.77 -3.84
C ALA A 95 6.55 9.32 -2.44
N ALA A 96 5.26 9.43 -2.10
CA ALA A 96 4.84 9.88 -0.78
C ALA A 96 5.26 8.91 0.33
N SER A 97 5.05 7.60 0.14
CA SER A 97 5.44 6.60 1.15
C SER A 97 6.95 6.49 1.30
N SER A 98 7.74 6.68 0.23
CA SER A 98 9.19 6.72 0.31
C SER A 98 9.66 7.89 1.19
N MET A 99 9.07 9.07 1.02
CA MET A 99 9.35 10.23 1.88
C MET A 99 9.00 9.92 3.34
N VAL A 100 7.83 9.33 3.60
CA VAL A 100 7.39 8.98 4.96
C VAL A 100 8.30 7.92 5.58
N ILE A 101 8.57 6.80 4.91
CA ILE A 101 9.28 5.67 5.53
C ILE A 101 10.78 5.99 5.68
N VAL A 102 11.39 6.60 4.66
CA VAL A 102 12.84 6.82 4.64
C VAL A 102 13.22 8.13 5.31
N ASN A 103 12.52 9.22 4.99
CA ASN A 103 12.94 10.56 5.41
C ASN A 103 12.44 10.93 6.81
N THR A 104 11.47 10.23 7.39
CA THR A 104 11.03 10.50 8.78
C THR A 104 12.18 10.34 9.77
N VAL A 105 13.05 9.33 9.59
CA VAL A 105 14.20 9.12 10.49
C VAL A 105 15.14 10.32 10.42
N VAL A 106 15.55 10.72 9.22
CA VAL A 106 16.45 11.86 9.01
C VAL A 106 15.81 13.16 9.52
N TYR A 107 14.52 13.37 9.26
CA TYR A 107 13.81 14.58 9.66
C TYR A 107 13.66 14.68 11.19
N VAL A 108 13.29 13.59 11.86
CA VAL A 108 13.04 13.62 13.31
C VAL A 108 14.33 13.55 14.11
N GLU A 109 15.26 12.66 13.75
CA GLU A 109 16.49 12.49 14.51
C GLU A 109 17.54 13.54 14.13
N SER A 110 17.82 13.73 12.83
CA SER A 110 18.91 14.62 12.41
C SER A 110 18.52 16.09 12.38
N LYS A 111 17.30 16.42 11.96
CA LYS A 111 16.85 17.83 11.87
C LYS A 111 16.22 18.33 13.16
N LEU A 112 15.25 17.59 13.71
CA LEU A 112 14.56 18.00 14.95
C LEU A 112 15.34 17.64 16.23
N GLY A 113 16.41 16.83 16.13
CA GLY A 113 17.21 16.40 17.29
C GLY A 113 16.42 15.54 18.29
N ARG A 114 15.35 14.88 17.83
CA ARG A 114 14.44 14.10 18.67
C ARG A 114 14.83 12.62 18.72
N SER A 115 14.24 11.90 19.68
CA SER A 115 14.53 10.48 19.89
C SER A 115 13.86 9.58 18.85
N SER A 116 14.35 8.35 18.70
CA SER A 116 13.73 7.33 17.84
C SER A 116 12.30 6.94 18.26
N SER A 117 11.89 7.24 19.50
CA SER A 117 10.48 7.11 19.92
C SER A 117 9.58 8.09 19.17
N ASP A 118 10.07 9.28 18.85
CA ASP A 118 9.32 10.28 18.09
C ASP A 118 9.23 9.89 16.61
N VAL A 119 10.23 9.23 16.04
CA VAL A 119 10.14 8.61 14.70
C VAL A 119 8.94 7.66 14.65
N SER A 120 8.80 6.83 15.68
CA SER A 120 7.69 5.88 15.81
C SER A 120 6.34 6.61 15.92
N LEU A 121 6.27 7.75 16.60
CA LEU A 121 5.05 8.58 16.64
C LEU A 121 4.69 9.15 15.27
N GLY A 122 5.67 9.58 14.47
CA GLY A 122 5.43 10.04 13.09
C GLY A 122 4.87 8.94 12.20
N LEU A 123 5.48 7.75 12.25
CA LEU A 123 4.99 6.57 11.51
C LEU A 123 3.61 6.12 12.01
N ALA A 124 3.36 6.18 13.32
CA ALA A 124 2.06 5.90 13.91
C ALA A 124 1.00 6.89 13.43
N ALA A 125 1.29 8.18 13.36
CA ALA A 125 0.37 9.18 12.83
C ALA A 125 -0.03 8.88 11.37
N PHE A 126 0.96 8.58 10.52
CA PHE A 126 0.71 8.13 9.15
C PHE A 126 -0.13 6.85 9.09
N GLY A 127 0.22 5.83 9.89
CA GLY A 127 -0.51 4.57 9.97
C GLY A 127 -1.96 4.75 10.42
N CYS A 128 -2.19 5.56 11.46
CA CYS A 128 -3.52 5.89 11.96
C CYS A 128 -4.37 6.60 10.90
N GLY A 129 -3.80 7.56 10.16
CA GLY A 129 -4.49 8.20 9.04
C GLY A 129 -4.89 7.19 7.97
N SER A 130 -3.95 6.33 7.56
CA SER A 130 -4.21 5.29 6.56
C SER A 130 -5.31 4.31 6.99
N MET A 131 -5.27 3.84 8.25
CA MET A 131 -6.29 2.94 8.82
C MET A 131 -7.66 3.61 8.93
N LEU A 132 -7.71 4.85 9.41
CA LEU A 132 -8.97 5.60 9.52
C LEU A 132 -9.62 5.75 8.14
N MET A 133 -8.85 6.13 7.13
CA MET A 133 -9.37 6.24 5.77
C MET A 133 -9.79 4.88 5.22
N ALA A 134 -9.05 3.80 5.49
CA ALA A 134 -9.41 2.46 5.04
C ALA A 134 -10.80 2.02 5.56
N LEU A 135 -11.16 2.44 6.78
CA LEU A 135 -12.48 2.16 7.37
C LEU A 135 -13.60 3.05 6.83
N ILE A 136 -13.30 4.31 6.49
CA ILE A 136 -14.28 5.29 5.97
C ILE A 136 -14.51 5.08 4.47
N LEU A 137 -13.50 4.64 3.73
CA LEU A 137 -13.49 4.57 2.28
C LEU A 137 -14.61 3.70 1.67
N PRO A 138 -14.98 2.52 2.21
CA PRO A 138 -16.09 1.73 1.67
C PRO A 138 -17.39 2.53 1.62
N LYS A 139 -17.73 3.22 2.71
CA LYS A 139 -18.94 4.06 2.80
C LYS A 139 -18.90 5.24 1.84
N LEU A 140 -17.71 5.81 1.61
CA LEU A 140 -17.55 6.94 0.69
C LEU A 140 -17.68 6.51 -0.78
N LEU A 141 -17.18 5.32 -1.12
CA LEU A 141 -17.23 4.73 -2.46
C LEU A 141 -18.58 4.09 -2.80
N ASP A 142 -19.48 3.89 -1.82
CA ASP A 142 -20.86 3.47 -2.09
C ASP A 142 -21.65 4.56 -2.85
N ARG A 143 -21.27 5.83 -2.69
CA ARG A 143 -21.96 6.99 -3.29
C ARG A 143 -21.15 7.72 -4.37
N ARG A 144 -19.89 7.38 -4.57
CA ARG A 144 -18.96 8.10 -5.47
C ARG A 144 -18.15 7.12 -6.33
N PRO A 145 -17.84 7.48 -7.59
CA PRO A 145 -16.96 6.67 -8.43
C PRO A 145 -15.51 6.65 -7.89
N ASP A 146 -14.78 5.57 -8.21
CA ASP A 146 -13.40 5.32 -7.73
C ASP A 146 -12.40 6.41 -8.15
N ARG A 147 -12.48 6.86 -9.41
CA ARG A 147 -11.45 7.70 -10.04
C ARG A 147 -11.29 9.07 -9.36
N PRO A 148 -12.35 9.83 -9.04
CA PRO A 148 -12.22 11.07 -8.29
C PRO A 148 -11.63 10.87 -6.89
N ALA A 149 -11.97 9.79 -6.20
CA ALA A 149 -11.42 9.51 -4.87
C ALA A 149 -9.90 9.29 -4.94
N MET A 150 -9.43 8.52 -5.93
CA MET A 150 -7.99 8.31 -6.13
C MET A 150 -7.23 9.58 -6.48
N LEU A 151 -7.79 10.43 -7.35
CA LEU A 151 -7.19 11.71 -7.71
C LEU A 151 -7.15 12.67 -6.52
N LEU A 152 -8.21 12.67 -5.69
CA LEU A 152 -8.24 13.42 -4.45
C LEU A 152 -7.14 12.95 -3.50
N GLY A 153 -7.02 11.63 -3.28
CA GLY A 153 -5.96 11.07 -2.45
C GLY A 153 -4.55 11.46 -2.93
N ALA A 154 -4.29 11.38 -4.23
CA ALA A 154 -3.04 11.83 -4.83
C ALA A 154 -2.80 13.33 -4.61
N SER A 155 -3.81 14.16 -4.83
CA SER A 155 -3.70 15.61 -4.59
C SER A 155 -3.43 15.94 -3.12
N VAL A 156 -4.06 15.23 -2.18
CA VAL A 156 -3.85 15.39 -0.74
C VAL A 156 -2.41 15.03 -0.37
N MET A 157 -1.86 13.95 -0.93
CA MET A 157 -0.46 13.59 -0.71
C MET A 157 0.50 14.65 -1.27
N THR A 158 0.27 15.14 -2.50
CA THR A 158 1.11 16.18 -3.11
C THR A 158 1.08 17.49 -2.31
N VAL A 159 -0.11 17.95 -1.94
CA VAL A 159 -0.26 19.16 -1.11
C VAL A 159 0.33 18.95 0.28
N GLY A 160 0.15 17.77 0.89
CA GLY A 160 0.75 17.43 2.18
C GLY A 160 2.27 17.48 2.14
N LEU A 161 2.90 16.93 1.10
CA LEU A 161 4.35 17.01 0.92
C LEU A 161 4.82 18.45 0.71
N GLY A 162 4.12 19.24 -0.11
CA GLY A 162 4.42 20.65 -0.32
C GLY A 162 4.24 21.50 0.95
N PHE A 163 3.22 21.21 1.75
CA PHE A 163 3.04 21.82 3.05
C PHE A 163 4.17 21.43 4.02
N GLY A 164 4.60 20.17 3.97
CA GLY A 164 5.75 19.68 4.74
C GLY A 164 7.04 20.44 4.46
N THR A 165 7.31 20.86 3.22
CA THR A 165 8.50 21.68 2.91
C THR A 165 8.39 23.09 3.50
N VAL A 166 7.21 23.69 3.50
CA VAL A 166 6.97 25.00 4.12
C VAL A 166 7.10 24.93 5.64
N VAL A 167 6.52 23.92 6.27
CA VAL A 167 6.67 23.65 7.73
C VAL A 167 8.14 23.46 8.07
N ALA A 168 8.88 22.73 7.24
CA ALA A 168 10.30 22.51 7.42
C ALA A 168 11.14 23.80 7.29
N ALA A 169 10.74 24.71 6.41
CA ALA A 169 11.45 25.98 6.21
C ALA A 169 11.12 27.02 7.29
N ALA A 170 9.88 27.05 7.78
CA ALA A 170 9.43 28.00 8.79
C ALA A 170 10.08 27.74 10.16
N GLY A 171 10.25 26.46 10.51
CA GLY A 171 10.84 26.04 11.77
C GLY A 171 10.07 26.47 13.04
N GLY A 172 10.58 26.09 14.20
CA GLY A 172 10.11 26.58 15.50
C GLY A 172 9.21 25.61 16.26
N ARG A 173 8.54 26.12 17.31
CA ARG A 173 7.84 25.29 18.31
C ARG A 173 6.64 24.52 17.75
N PHE A 174 6.05 24.99 16.64
CA PHE A 174 4.89 24.36 15.99
C PHE A 174 5.28 23.33 14.92
N GLU A 175 6.57 23.15 14.63
CA GLU A 175 7.05 22.25 13.58
C GLU A 175 6.68 20.79 13.85
N TRP A 176 6.79 20.35 15.11
CA TRP A 176 6.49 18.97 15.49
C TRP A 176 5.00 18.60 15.40
N PRO A 177 4.06 19.38 15.98
CA PRO A 177 2.62 19.15 15.76
C PRO A 177 2.21 19.23 14.29
N ALA A 178 2.77 20.18 13.53
CA ALA A 178 2.47 20.33 12.11
C ALA A 178 3.00 19.14 11.28
N PHE A 179 4.18 18.61 11.63
CA PHE A 179 4.73 17.38 11.05
C PHE A 179 3.78 16.19 11.26
N LEU A 180 3.34 15.95 12.50
CA LEU A 180 2.42 14.84 12.81
C LEU A 180 1.08 14.97 12.09
N ALA A 181 0.51 16.17 12.05
CA ALA A 181 -0.72 16.44 11.31
C ALA A 181 -0.53 16.19 9.79
N THR A 182 0.59 16.60 9.23
CA THR A 182 0.93 16.38 7.82
C THR A 182 1.06 14.91 7.50
N TRP A 183 1.77 14.14 8.35
CA TRP A 183 1.93 12.69 8.18
C TRP A 183 0.60 11.96 8.27
N PHE A 184 -0.27 12.36 9.21
CA PHE A 184 -1.62 11.82 9.32
C PHE A 184 -2.44 12.07 8.04
N VAL A 185 -2.42 13.30 7.51
CA VAL A 185 -3.14 13.68 6.29
C VAL A 185 -2.59 12.94 5.05
N ILE A 186 -1.27 12.78 4.95
CA ILE A 186 -0.65 11.97 3.89
C ILE A 186 -1.11 10.51 4.00
N GLY A 187 -1.22 9.97 5.23
CA GLY A 187 -1.77 8.64 5.49
C GLY A 187 -3.20 8.47 4.96
N LEU A 188 -4.08 9.46 5.19
CA LEU A 188 -5.42 9.47 4.62
C LEU A 188 -5.38 9.41 3.08
N GLY A 189 -4.59 10.27 2.45
CA GLY A 189 -4.45 10.33 0.99
C GLY A 189 -3.89 9.04 0.39
N TYR A 190 -2.94 8.40 1.08
CA TYR A 190 -2.31 7.14 0.67
C TYR A 190 -3.34 6.01 0.57
N SER A 191 -4.11 5.78 1.64
CA SER A 191 -5.15 4.74 1.67
C SER A 191 -6.31 5.02 0.70
N MET A 192 -6.68 6.30 0.55
CA MET A 192 -7.69 6.72 -0.43
C MET A 192 -7.27 6.44 -1.89
N THR A 193 -5.97 6.50 -2.16
CA THR A 193 -5.40 6.23 -3.49
C THR A 193 -5.26 4.74 -3.76
N LEU A 194 -4.74 3.95 -2.80
CA LEU A 194 -4.36 2.56 -3.03
C LEU A 194 -5.48 1.53 -2.83
N THR A 195 -6.36 1.73 -1.85
CA THR A 195 -7.44 0.77 -1.57
C THR A 195 -8.39 0.53 -2.77
N PRO A 196 -8.79 1.54 -3.58
CA PRO A 196 -9.59 1.30 -4.78
C PRO A 196 -8.75 0.81 -5.98
N SER A 197 -7.41 0.87 -5.93
CA SER A 197 -6.54 0.38 -7.01
C SER A 197 -6.77 -1.10 -7.30
N GLY A 198 -6.95 -1.92 -6.26
CA GLY A 198 -7.23 -3.36 -6.40
C GLY A 198 -8.58 -3.63 -7.10
N ARG A 199 -9.60 -2.82 -6.81
CA ARG A 199 -10.90 -2.87 -7.50
C ARG A 199 -10.76 -2.45 -8.97
N LEU A 200 -9.99 -1.40 -9.25
CA LEU A 200 -9.77 -0.89 -10.59
C LEU A 200 -9.00 -1.89 -11.46
N LEU A 201 -7.98 -2.54 -10.90
CA LEU A 201 -7.18 -3.58 -11.55
C LEU A 201 -8.07 -4.78 -11.92
N ARG A 202 -8.89 -5.26 -10.97
CA ARG A 202 -9.79 -6.40 -11.19
C ARG A 202 -10.88 -6.12 -12.23
N ARG A 203 -11.35 -4.87 -12.33
CA ARG A 203 -12.37 -4.43 -13.29
C ARG A 203 -11.79 -4.12 -14.69
N SER A 204 -10.50 -3.80 -14.78
CA SER A 204 -9.84 -3.45 -16.05
C SER A 204 -9.07 -4.61 -16.66
N ALA A 205 -8.67 -5.61 -15.86
CA ALA A 205 -8.19 -6.89 -16.36
C ALA A 205 -9.39 -7.70 -16.87
N GLY A 206 -9.65 -7.61 -18.18
CA GLY A 206 -10.54 -8.54 -18.87
C GLY A 206 -10.09 -9.99 -18.65
N SER A 207 -11.05 -10.91 -18.61
CA SER A 207 -10.81 -12.35 -18.40
C SER A 207 -9.80 -12.97 -19.38
N THR A 208 -9.53 -12.29 -20.50
CA THR A 208 -8.70 -12.75 -21.61
C THR A 208 -7.21 -12.38 -21.50
N ASP A 209 -6.83 -11.43 -20.62
CA ASP A 209 -5.46 -10.88 -20.53
C ASP A 209 -4.76 -11.15 -19.19
N ARG A 210 -5.34 -11.99 -18.32
CA ARG A 210 -4.65 -12.43 -17.10
C ARG A 210 -3.68 -13.56 -17.46
N PRO A 211 -2.37 -13.44 -17.18
CA PRO A 211 -1.56 -14.63 -16.98
C PRO A 211 -2.17 -15.39 -15.80
N ALA A 212 -2.28 -16.71 -15.94
CA ALA A 212 -2.91 -17.61 -14.98
C ALA A 212 -2.46 -17.37 -13.53
#